data_AF-A0A917TMH9-F1
#
_entry.id   AF-A0A917TMH9-F1
#
_cell.length_a   1.000
_cell.length_b   1.000
_cell.length_c   1.000
_cell.angle_alpha   90.00
_cell.angle_beta   90.00
_cell.angle_gamma   90.00
#
_symmetry.space_group_name_H-M   'P 1'
#
loop_
_entity.id
_entity.type
_entity.pdbx_description
1 polymer ?
#
loop_
_entity_poly.entity_id
_entity_poly.type
_entity_poly.pdbx_seq_one_letter_code
_entity_poly.pdbx_strand_id
1 'polypeptide(L)'
;MVTLDGGLEPLRELLTDAPQETRRRLYRAIVRRRRTDLGDGLVDAIRARYGDDEAARLLPACGAATSQRLLPELGYALGSWERLARRHPEAGVRVGGRDRPARRRVETIVARLGEQVRPGAAVRGTLGTAATAMSTRDAFVPAAAGLLLAATDPAAAGEVDRLVRLVGDRPVLAVGIARDLTRRLERHEPLLAVAERLAARPGTADGLFALAYAAQGKRLGWPAAWRELVEQLREHPAEEVRDRALEARLE
;
A
#
# COMPACT_ATOMS: atom_id res chain seq x y z
N MET A 1 22.67 21.12 -35.53
CA MET A 1 23.41 21.20 -34.25
C MET A 1 23.24 22.62 -33.74
N VAL A 2 22.15 22.89 -33.03
CA VAL A 2 21.87 24.21 -32.41
C VAL A 2 22.22 24.05 -30.94
N THR A 3 23.36 24.60 -30.54
CA THR A 3 23.76 24.77 -29.15
C THR A 3 22.82 25.79 -28.51
N LEU A 4 21.85 25.31 -27.74
CA LEU A 4 21.02 26.14 -26.86
C LEU A 4 21.87 26.54 -25.65
N ASP A 5 22.82 27.44 -25.85
CA ASP A 5 23.67 28.01 -24.79
C ASP A 5 22.93 29.09 -23.95
N GLY A 6 21.60 29.12 -24.03
CA GLY A 6 20.70 29.96 -23.23
C GLY A 6 19.51 29.18 -22.62
N GLY A 7 19.62 27.85 -22.52
CA GLY A 7 18.46 26.94 -22.38
C GLY A 7 17.70 26.92 -21.05
N LEU A 8 18.20 27.58 -20.00
CA LEU A 8 17.58 27.57 -18.66
C LEU A 8 17.05 28.93 -18.22
N GLU A 9 17.64 30.02 -18.71
CA GLU A 9 17.42 31.36 -18.17
C GLU A 9 15.99 31.88 -18.37
N PRO A 10 15.36 31.71 -19.55
CA PRO A 10 13.96 32.11 -19.75
C PRO A 10 12.99 31.29 -18.89
N LEU A 11 13.31 30.01 -18.66
CA LEU A 11 12.48 29.13 -17.83
C LEU A 11 12.68 29.44 -16.34
N ARG A 12 13.89 29.82 -15.94
CA ARG A 12 14.23 30.29 -14.60
C ARG A 12 13.48 31.58 -14.31
N GLU A 13 13.55 32.57 -15.18
CA GLU A 13 12.83 33.84 -15.08
C GLU A 13 11.30 33.62 -15.02
N LEU A 14 10.76 32.79 -15.91
CA LEU A 14 9.34 32.43 -15.90
C LEU A 14 8.91 31.75 -14.58
N LEU A 15 9.68 30.78 -14.07
CA LEU A 15 9.37 30.11 -12.81
C LEU A 15 9.56 31.01 -11.58
N THR A 16 10.38 32.03 -11.72
CA THR A 16 10.71 33.00 -10.66
C THR A 16 9.57 34.00 -10.45
N ASP A 17 8.76 34.29 -11.47
CA ASP A 17 7.60 35.20 -11.35
C ASP A 17 6.23 34.53 -11.57
N ALA A 18 6.19 33.26 -11.95
CA ALA A 18 4.94 32.55 -12.20
C ALA A 18 4.09 32.37 -10.91
N PRO A 19 2.74 32.50 -11.00
CA PRO A 19 1.83 32.12 -9.91
C PRO A 19 2.01 30.67 -9.46
N GLN A 20 1.69 30.38 -8.19
CA GLN A 20 1.94 29.07 -7.57
C GLN A 20 1.37 27.89 -8.38
N GLU A 21 0.15 28.02 -8.90
CA GLU A 21 -0.48 26.95 -9.68
C GLU A 21 0.25 26.69 -11.00
N THR A 22 0.75 27.74 -11.66
CA THR A 22 1.56 27.65 -12.88
C THR A 22 2.90 26.97 -12.60
N ARG A 23 3.59 27.35 -11.51
CA ARG A 23 4.83 26.67 -11.07
C ARG A 23 4.60 25.19 -10.81
N ARG A 24 3.52 24.83 -10.10
CA ARG A 24 3.16 23.43 -9.82
C ARG A 24 2.89 22.60 -11.08
N ARG A 25 2.34 23.20 -12.12
CA ARG A 25 2.13 22.53 -13.43
C ARG A 25 3.45 22.32 -14.15
N LEU A 26 4.34 23.30 -14.10
CA LEU A 26 5.68 23.21 -14.69
C LEU A 26 6.57 22.19 -13.95
N TYR A 27 6.56 22.15 -12.62
CA TYR A 27 7.26 21.12 -11.85
C TYR A 27 6.76 19.73 -12.21
N ARG A 28 5.42 19.56 -12.32
CA ARG A 28 4.83 18.30 -12.78
C ARG A 28 5.31 17.90 -14.18
N ALA A 29 5.45 18.85 -15.11
CA ALA A 29 5.96 18.58 -16.45
C ALA A 29 7.44 18.18 -16.44
N ILE A 30 8.29 18.91 -15.71
CA ILE A 30 9.72 18.62 -15.54
C ILE A 30 9.93 17.23 -14.93
N VAL A 31 9.20 16.93 -13.85
CA VAL A 31 9.22 15.64 -13.15
C VAL A 31 8.67 14.48 -14.00
N ARG A 32 7.68 14.72 -14.87
CA ARG A 32 7.15 13.70 -15.79
C ARG A 32 8.09 13.42 -16.95
N ARG A 33 8.72 14.46 -17.51
CA ARG A 33 9.59 14.37 -18.69
C ARG A 33 11.04 14.03 -18.38
N ARG A 34 11.40 13.87 -17.10
CA ARG A 34 12.74 13.49 -16.63
C ARG A 34 13.83 14.45 -17.11
N ARG A 35 13.56 15.75 -17.03
CA ARG A 35 14.50 16.79 -17.40
C ARG A 35 15.46 17.08 -16.24
N THR A 36 16.45 16.21 -16.09
CA THR A 36 17.44 16.25 -15.00
C THR A 36 18.28 17.53 -15.01
N ASP A 37 18.62 17.99 -16.21
CA ASP A 37 19.26 19.28 -16.48
C ASP A 37 18.45 20.46 -15.91
N LEU A 38 17.12 20.45 -16.08
CA LEU A 38 16.24 21.48 -15.53
C LEU A 38 16.09 21.33 -14.01
N GLY A 39 15.94 20.10 -13.51
CA GLY A 39 15.81 19.85 -12.06
C GLY A 39 17.03 20.35 -11.30
N ASP A 40 18.23 19.97 -11.75
CA ASP A 40 19.50 20.37 -11.13
C ASP A 40 19.74 21.88 -11.23
N GLY A 41 19.42 22.49 -12.36
CA GLY A 41 19.63 23.93 -12.57
C GLY A 41 18.67 24.84 -11.80
N LEU A 42 17.51 24.34 -11.35
CA LEU A 42 16.45 25.16 -10.76
C LEU A 42 16.26 24.98 -9.26
N VAL A 43 16.65 23.84 -8.70
CA VAL A 43 16.28 23.45 -7.33
C VAL A 43 16.80 24.42 -6.26
N ASP A 44 18.05 24.88 -6.36
CA ASP A 44 18.63 25.81 -5.37
C ASP A 44 18.02 27.21 -5.49
N ALA A 45 17.74 27.68 -6.72
CA ALA A 45 17.10 28.98 -6.95
C ALA A 45 15.66 29.02 -6.42
N ILE A 46 14.91 27.93 -6.60
CA ILE A 46 13.55 27.80 -6.09
C ILE A 46 13.54 27.66 -4.57
N ARG A 47 14.52 26.94 -4.00
CA ARG A 47 14.70 26.86 -2.55
C ARG A 47 14.93 28.24 -1.94
N ALA A 48 15.84 29.03 -2.51
CA ALA A 48 16.16 30.37 -2.00
C ALA A 48 14.98 31.34 -2.04
N ARG A 49 14.09 31.22 -3.04
CA ARG A 49 12.99 32.18 -3.26
C ARG A 49 11.65 31.74 -2.66
N TYR A 50 11.37 30.44 -2.68
CA TYR A 50 10.06 29.88 -2.32
C TYR A 50 10.09 28.87 -1.18
N GLY A 51 11.28 28.55 -0.67
CA GLY A 51 11.47 27.69 0.48
C GLY A 51 11.48 26.20 0.15
N ASP A 52 11.66 25.43 1.22
CA ASP A 52 12.01 24.02 1.17
C ASP A 52 10.86 23.14 0.62
N ASP A 53 9.60 23.53 0.81
CA ASP A 53 8.42 22.82 0.28
C ASP A 53 8.32 22.81 -1.25
N GLU A 54 8.71 23.90 -1.90
CA GLU A 54 8.68 24.01 -3.36
C GLU A 54 9.93 23.34 -3.96
N ALA A 55 11.09 23.45 -3.28
CA ALA A 55 12.31 22.75 -3.67
C ALA A 55 12.18 21.22 -3.57
N ALA A 56 11.56 20.71 -2.51
CA ALA A 56 11.31 19.28 -2.31
C ALA A 56 10.48 18.65 -3.44
N ARG A 57 9.60 19.42 -4.10
CA ARG A 57 8.78 18.96 -5.23
C ARG A 57 9.59 18.73 -6.51
N LEU A 58 10.75 19.36 -6.64
CA LEU A 58 11.66 19.22 -7.77
C LEU A 58 12.73 18.14 -7.59
N LEU A 59 13.00 17.71 -6.36
CA LEU A 59 13.96 16.63 -6.08
C LEU A 59 13.76 15.37 -6.95
N PRO A 60 12.53 14.91 -7.25
CA PRO A 60 12.35 13.74 -8.13
C PRO A 60 12.71 13.98 -9.60
N ALA A 61 13.04 15.20 -9.99
CA ALA A 61 13.57 15.55 -11.31
C ALA A 61 15.05 15.92 -11.26
N CYS A 62 15.68 15.98 -10.09
CA CYS A 62 17.11 16.30 -9.97
C CYS A 62 17.97 15.06 -10.23
N GLY A 63 19.25 15.23 -10.50
CA GLY A 63 20.21 14.15 -10.59
C GLY A 63 20.44 13.49 -9.22
N ALA A 64 21.10 12.34 -9.27
CA ALA A 64 21.48 11.57 -8.08
C ALA A 64 22.30 12.42 -7.08
N ALA A 65 23.32 13.11 -7.57
CA ALA A 65 24.25 13.90 -6.74
C ALA A 65 23.53 15.08 -6.05
N THR A 66 22.70 15.82 -6.79
CA THR A 66 21.91 16.93 -6.26
C THR A 66 20.88 16.45 -5.24
N SER A 67 20.20 15.33 -5.53
CA SER A 67 19.25 14.72 -4.61
C SER A 67 19.93 14.28 -3.32
N GLN A 68 21.09 13.62 -3.39
CA GLN A 68 21.86 13.20 -2.20
C GLN A 68 22.30 14.38 -1.33
N ARG A 69 22.73 15.48 -1.96
CA ARG A 69 23.13 16.71 -1.25
C ARG A 69 21.95 17.33 -0.51
N LEU A 70 20.78 17.44 -1.15
CA LEU A 70 19.63 18.17 -0.61
C LEU A 70 18.71 17.33 0.27
N LEU A 71 18.73 16.00 0.15
CA LEU A 71 17.89 15.07 0.90
C LEU A 71 17.97 15.20 2.43
N PRO A 72 19.15 15.36 3.05
CA PRO A 72 19.25 15.55 4.50
C PRO A 72 18.54 16.81 4.99
N GLU A 73 18.51 17.85 4.17
CA GLU A 73 17.96 19.16 4.53
C GLU A 73 16.46 19.27 4.18
N LEU A 74 16.06 18.74 3.01
CA LEU A 74 14.69 18.84 2.48
C LEU A 74 13.82 17.62 2.78
N GLY A 75 14.36 16.61 3.47
CA GLY A 75 13.69 15.34 3.75
C GLY A 75 12.35 15.52 4.48
N TYR A 76 12.25 16.49 5.38
CA TYR A 76 11.03 16.75 6.14
C TYR A 76 9.91 17.36 5.27
N ALA A 77 10.27 18.11 4.23
CA ALA A 77 9.34 18.79 3.32
C ALA A 77 8.86 17.89 2.16
N LEU A 78 9.41 16.67 2.05
CA LEU A 78 9.03 15.71 1.03
C LEU A 78 7.66 15.08 1.30
N GLY A 79 6.64 15.58 0.61
CA GLY A 79 5.29 14.98 0.65
C GLY A 79 5.16 13.58 0.04
N SER A 80 6.18 13.04 -0.64
CA SER A 80 6.15 11.66 -1.15
C SER A 80 7.54 11.05 -1.34
N TRP A 81 8.02 10.37 -0.30
CA TRP A 81 9.26 9.58 -0.31
C TRP A 81 9.27 8.45 -1.33
N GLU A 82 8.11 7.87 -1.66
CA GLU A 82 7.97 6.76 -2.60
C GLU A 82 8.33 7.14 -4.04
N ARG A 83 7.99 8.37 -4.48
CA ARG A 83 8.32 8.83 -5.84
C ARG A 83 9.80 9.13 -6.00
N LEU A 84 10.47 9.57 -4.95
CA LEU A 84 11.89 9.85 -4.95
C LEU A 84 12.69 8.54 -4.95
N ALA A 85 12.35 7.59 -4.07
CA ALA A 85 13.00 6.28 -3.99
C ALA A 85 12.88 5.46 -5.28
N ARG A 86 11.79 5.64 -6.05
CA ARG A 86 11.60 4.99 -7.36
C ARG A 86 12.46 5.59 -8.46
N ARG A 87 12.86 6.86 -8.34
CA ARG A 87 13.60 7.61 -9.37
C ARG A 87 15.10 7.68 -9.13
N HIS A 88 15.52 7.69 -7.86
CA HIS A 88 16.92 7.70 -7.45
C HIS A 88 17.21 6.61 -6.43
N PRO A 89 17.26 5.33 -6.85
CA PRO A 89 17.63 4.23 -5.96
C PRO A 89 19.03 4.43 -5.32
N GLU A 90 19.92 5.14 -6.01
CA GLU A 90 21.26 5.52 -5.58
C GLU A 90 21.29 6.68 -4.57
N ALA A 91 20.22 7.50 -4.48
CA ALA A 91 20.19 8.65 -3.57
C ALA A 91 20.00 8.26 -2.09
N GLY A 92 20.06 6.96 -1.78
CA GLY A 92 20.68 6.47 -0.56
C GLY A 92 20.21 7.16 0.72
N VAL A 93 18.91 7.16 0.97
CA VAL A 93 18.37 7.49 2.30
C VAL A 93 18.90 6.45 3.27
N ARG A 94 20.01 6.78 3.93
CA ARG A 94 20.57 6.03 5.06
C ARG A 94 19.81 6.41 6.33
N VAL A 95 18.48 6.28 6.32
CA VAL A 95 17.70 6.20 7.56
C VAL A 95 18.04 4.85 8.17
N GLY A 96 18.55 4.86 9.40
CA GLY A 96 19.06 3.69 10.12
C GLY A 96 18.24 2.41 9.90
N GLY A 97 18.94 1.34 9.53
CA GLY A 97 18.38 0.01 9.31
C GLY A 97 18.98 -0.65 8.08
N ARG A 98 20.16 -1.26 8.24
CA ARG A 98 20.67 -2.25 7.28
C ARG A 98 19.71 -3.45 7.28
N ASP A 99 18.60 -3.36 6.54
CA ASP A 99 17.78 -4.52 6.11
C ASP A 99 16.55 -4.20 5.24
N ARG A 100 16.20 -2.91 5.04
CA ARG A 100 14.97 -2.58 4.28
C ARG A 100 14.96 -3.04 2.81
N PRO A 101 16.07 -3.10 2.05
CA PRO A 101 16.03 -3.59 0.67
C PRO A 101 15.62 -5.06 0.57
N ALA A 102 16.11 -5.93 1.45
CA ALA A 102 15.72 -7.34 1.47
C ALA A 102 14.25 -7.50 1.84
N ARG A 103 13.79 -6.75 2.86
CA ARG A 103 12.38 -6.71 3.25
C ARG A 103 11.47 -6.23 2.13
N ARG A 104 11.81 -5.13 1.44
CA ARG A 104 11.04 -4.61 0.31
C ARG A 104 10.98 -5.59 -0.86
N ARG A 105 12.07 -6.32 -1.12
CA ARG A 105 12.09 -7.38 -2.14
C ARG A 105 11.14 -8.52 -1.76
N VAL A 106 11.19 -8.97 -0.50
CA VAL A 106 10.26 -10.00 0.00
C VAL A 106 8.81 -9.51 -0.12
N GLU A 107 8.48 -8.31 0.36
CA GLU A 107 7.14 -7.71 0.23
C GLU A 107 6.68 -7.66 -1.23
N THR A 108 7.56 -7.28 -2.16
CA THR A 108 7.25 -7.22 -3.59
C THR A 108 7.03 -8.61 -4.20
N ILE A 109 7.84 -9.60 -3.82
CA ILE A 109 7.70 -10.99 -4.28
C ILE A 109 6.37 -11.56 -3.77
N VAL A 110 6.05 -11.35 -2.49
CA VAL A 110 4.79 -11.79 -1.88
C VAL A 110 3.59 -11.17 -2.60
N ALA A 111 3.60 -9.85 -2.81
CA ALA A 111 2.51 -9.16 -3.51
C ALA A 111 2.29 -9.70 -4.92
N ARG A 112 3.38 -9.86 -5.70
CA ARG A 112 3.30 -10.40 -7.07
C ARG A 112 2.84 -11.85 -7.12
N LEU A 113 3.25 -12.69 -6.16
CA LEU A 113 2.81 -14.07 -6.08
C LEU A 113 1.32 -14.18 -5.74
N GLY A 114 0.81 -13.30 -4.86
CA GLY A 114 -0.61 -13.26 -4.50
C GLY A 114 -1.52 -12.73 -5.61
N GLU A 115 -1.03 -11.83 -6.46
CA GLU A 115 -1.80 -11.23 -7.56
C GLU A 115 -1.91 -12.12 -8.81
N GLN A 116 -1.00 -13.08 -9.01
CA GLN A 116 -0.78 -13.67 -10.33
C GLN A 116 -1.27 -15.11 -10.54
N VAL A 117 -1.77 -15.83 -9.53
CA VAL A 117 -2.08 -17.27 -9.72
C VAL A 117 -3.24 -17.73 -8.82
N ARG A 118 -4.19 -18.53 -9.35
CA ARG A 118 -4.87 -19.55 -8.51
C ARG A 118 -3.84 -20.66 -8.28
N PRO A 119 -3.09 -20.65 -7.18
CA PRO A 119 -1.92 -21.52 -7.10
C PRO A 119 -2.39 -22.97 -7.14
N GLY A 120 -1.80 -23.77 -8.02
CA GLY A 120 -1.97 -25.22 -7.99
C GLY A 120 -1.56 -25.77 -6.62
N ALA A 121 -2.01 -26.98 -6.27
CA ALA A 121 -1.80 -27.57 -4.94
C ALA A 121 -0.33 -27.54 -4.47
N ALA A 122 0.62 -27.80 -5.39
CA ALA A 122 2.05 -27.74 -5.11
C ALA A 122 2.53 -26.34 -4.69
N VAL A 123 2.09 -25.29 -5.38
CA VAL A 123 2.46 -23.90 -5.09
C VAL A 123 1.86 -23.46 -3.75
N ARG A 124 0.63 -23.87 -3.43
CA ARG A 124 0.01 -23.59 -2.12
C ARG A 124 0.83 -24.17 -0.97
N GLY A 125 1.31 -25.40 -1.13
CA GLY A 125 2.21 -26.04 -0.14
C GLY A 125 3.47 -25.21 0.11
N THR A 126 4.17 -24.79 -0.94
CA THR A 126 5.38 -23.96 -0.83
C THR A 126 5.11 -22.61 -0.17
N LEU A 127 4.02 -21.94 -0.56
CA LEU A 127 3.63 -20.65 0.03
C LEU A 127 3.31 -20.80 1.53
N GLY A 128 2.62 -21.88 1.93
CA GLY A 128 2.35 -22.18 3.33
C GLY A 128 3.61 -22.43 4.16
N THR A 129 4.59 -23.17 3.62
CA THR A 129 5.89 -23.37 4.27
C THR A 129 6.65 -22.06 4.43
N ALA A 130 6.68 -21.23 3.39
CA ALA A 130 7.34 -19.92 3.44
C ALA A 130 6.68 -18.98 4.46
N ALA A 131 5.34 -18.94 4.49
CA ALA A 131 4.58 -18.18 5.49
C ALA A 131 4.91 -18.64 6.92
N THR A 132 4.97 -19.95 7.15
CA THR A 132 5.32 -20.53 8.46
C THR A 132 6.73 -20.11 8.89
N ALA A 133 7.72 -20.27 8.01
CA ALA A 133 9.09 -19.85 8.29
C ALA A 133 9.20 -18.35 8.61
N MET A 134 8.48 -17.51 7.87
CA MET A 134 8.47 -16.05 8.07
C MET A 134 7.73 -15.62 9.34
N SER A 135 6.70 -16.35 9.75
CA SER A 135 5.91 -16.02 10.94
C SER A 135 6.70 -16.09 12.26
N THR A 136 7.84 -16.79 12.27
CA THR A 136 8.74 -16.89 13.44
C THR A 136 9.40 -15.55 13.82
N ARG A 137 9.33 -14.54 12.94
CA ARG A 137 9.94 -13.22 13.13
C ARG A 137 8.88 -12.13 12.99
N ASP A 138 8.65 -11.35 14.05
CA ASP A 138 7.62 -10.30 14.10
C ASP A 138 7.68 -9.32 12.92
N ALA A 139 8.89 -8.98 12.49
CA ALA A 139 9.13 -8.05 11.37
C ALA A 139 8.50 -8.53 10.05
N PHE A 140 8.26 -9.83 9.88
CA PHE A 140 7.79 -10.44 8.64
C PHE A 140 6.34 -10.93 8.69
N VAL A 141 5.63 -10.76 9.82
CA VAL A 141 4.24 -11.23 9.93
C VAL A 141 3.32 -10.68 8.82
N PRO A 142 3.37 -9.41 8.41
CA PRO A 142 2.55 -8.92 7.31
C PRO A 142 2.81 -9.66 5.98
N ALA A 143 4.07 -9.94 5.69
CA ALA A 143 4.44 -10.67 4.48
C ALA A 143 4.10 -12.17 4.58
N ALA A 144 4.22 -12.77 5.78
CA ALA A 144 3.76 -14.12 6.05
C ALA A 144 2.24 -14.24 5.87
N ALA A 145 1.46 -13.26 6.34
CA ALA A 145 0.01 -13.22 6.18
C ALA A 145 -0.41 -13.10 4.71
N GLY A 146 0.32 -12.31 3.90
CA GLY A 146 0.09 -12.24 2.46
C GLY A 146 0.34 -13.57 1.74
N LEU A 147 1.43 -14.26 2.09
CA LEU A 147 1.73 -15.60 1.55
C LEU A 147 0.70 -16.65 1.99
N LEU A 148 0.34 -16.63 3.27
CA LEU A 148 -0.66 -17.56 3.80
C LEU A 148 -2.02 -17.31 3.16
N LEU A 149 -2.41 -16.04 2.96
CA LEU A 149 -3.60 -15.71 2.19
C LEU A 149 -3.50 -16.33 0.80
N ALA A 150 -2.43 -16.11 0.04
CA ALA A 150 -2.28 -16.69 -1.29
C ALA A 150 -2.40 -18.23 -1.31
N ALA A 151 -1.95 -18.91 -0.25
CA ALA A 151 -2.07 -20.36 -0.07
C ALA A 151 -3.46 -20.83 0.40
N THR A 152 -4.25 -19.96 1.02
CA THR A 152 -5.54 -20.30 1.67
C THR A 152 -6.63 -20.54 0.64
N ASP A 153 -7.36 -21.64 0.74
CA ASP A 153 -8.68 -21.81 0.12
C ASP A 153 -9.74 -21.08 0.97
N PRO A 154 -10.41 -20.04 0.45
CA PRO A 154 -11.44 -19.31 1.20
C PRO A 154 -12.64 -20.17 1.65
N ALA A 155 -12.89 -21.32 1.00
CA ALA A 155 -13.94 -22.26 1.41
C ALA A 155 -13.50 -23.18 2.57
N ALA A 156 -12.20 -23.32 2.80
CA ALA A 156 -11.65 -24.18 3.84
C ALA A 156 -11.55 -23.43 5.17
N ALA A 157 -12.58 -23.54 6.01
CA ALA A 157 -12.69 -22.92 7.33
C ALA A 157 -11.40 -23.00 8.18
N GLY A 158 -10.77 -24.18 8.24
CA GLY A 158 -9.54 -24.38 9.02
C GLY A 158 -8.31 -23.65 8.47
N GLU A 159 -8.26 -23.36 7.16
CA GLU A 159 -7.19 -22.56 6.57
C GLU A 159 -7.38 -21.07 6.88
N VAL A 160 -8.63 -20.59 6.80
CA VAL A 160 -9.00 -19.23 7.21
C VAL A 160 -8.67 -18.99 8.68
N ASP A 161 -8.91 -19.97 9.57
CA ASP A 161 -8.55 -19.85 10.99
C ASP A 161 -7.04 -19.76 11.22
N ARG A 162 -6.22 -20.39 10.39
CA ARG A 162 -4.76 -20.22 10.48
C ARG A 162 -4.37 -18.79 10.13
N LEU A 163 -5.02 -18.21 9.12
CA LEU A 163 -4.79 -16.83 8.72
C LEU A 163 -5.24 -15.83 9.78
N VAL A 164 -6.44 -16.01 10.34
CA VAL A 164 -6.96 -15.19 11.45
C VAL A 164 -6.03 -15.24 12.66
N ARG A 165 -5.57 -16.43 13.07
CA ARG A 165 -4.61 -16.60 14.17
C ARG A 165 -3.27 -15.92 13.91
N LEU A 166 -2.76 -15.98 12.68
CA LEU A 166 -1.49 -15.32 12.33
C LEU A 166 -1.61 -13.80 12.42
N VAL A 167 -2.73 -13.25 11.97
CA VAL A 167 -3.00 -11.81 12.05
C VAL A 167 -3.16 -11.37 13.51
N GLY A 168 -3.97 -12.08 14.30
CA GLY A 168 -4.23 -11.78 15.71
C GLY A 168 -4.85 -10.39 15.90
N ASP A 169 -4.57 -9.73 17.02
CA ASP A 169 -5.13 -8.42 17.41
C ASP A 169 -4.47 -7.22 16.68
N ARG A 170 -4.20 -7.38 15.39
CA ARG A 170 -3.60 -6.35 14.54
C ARG A 170 -4.63 -5.80 13.55
N PRO A 171 -5.51 -4.86 13.96
CA PRO A 171 -6.66 -4.42 13.16
C PRO A 171 -6.25 -3.88 11.78
N VAL A 172 -5.18 -3.09 11.69
CA VAL A 172 -4.68 -2.55 10.41
C VAL A 172 -4.23 -3.66 9.45
N LEU A 173 -3.53 -4.67 9.97
CA LEU A 173 -3.14 -5.83 9.17
C LEU A 173 -4.37 -6.66 8.76
N ALA A 174 -5.30 -6.88 9.69
CA ALA A 174 -6.54 -7.61 9.44
C ALA A 174 -7.37 -6.94 8.33
N VAL A 175 -7.56 -5.63 8.37
CA VAL A 175 -8.24 -4.86 7.30
C VAL A 175 -7.51 -5.01 5.96
N GLY A 176 -6.18 -4.98 5.97
CA GLY A 176 -5.35 -5.22 4.79
C GLY A 176 -5.62 -6.56 4.13
N ILE A 177 -5.47 -7.64 4.91
CA ILE A 177 -5.65 -9.02 4.44
C ILE A 177 -7.11 -9.31 4.09
N ALA A 178 -8.07 -8.80 4.86
CA ALA A 178 -9.51 -8.92 4.60
C ALA A 178 -9.90 -8.30 3.25
N ARG A 179 -9.36 -7.12 2.92
CA ARG A 179 -9.57 -6.48 1.60
C ARG A 179 -9.06 -7.36 0.46
N ASP A 180 -7.90 -7.98 0.64
CA ASP A 180 -7.31 -8.87 -0.36
C ASP A 180 -8.12 -10.16 -0.50
N LEU A 181 -8.65 -10.68 0.61
CA LEU A 181 -9.58 -11.81 0.63
C LEU A 181 -10.88 -11.50 -0.11
N THR A 182 -11.49 -10.33 0.07
CA THR A 182 -12.71 -9.91 -0.65
C THR A 182 -12.53 -10.02 -2.17
N ARG A 183 -11.39 -9.58 -2.71
CA ARG A 183 -11.08 -9.68 -4.15
C ARG A 183 -11.02 -11.12 -4.66
N ARG A 184 -10.68 -12.07 -3.79
CA ARG A 184 -10.66 -13.50 -4.12
C ARG A 184 -12.06 -14.08 -4.05
N LEU A 185 -12.84 -13.72 -3.01
CA LEU A 185 -14.22 -14.16 -2.80
C LEU A 185 -15.18 -13.76 -3.92
N GLU A 186 -14.86 -12.72 -4.71
CA GLU A 186 -15.60 -12.35 -5.93
C GLU A 186 -15.74 -13.52 -6.91
N ARG A 187 -14.80 -14.48 -6.90
CA ARG A 187 -14.77 -15.64 -7.82
C ARG A 187 -15.27 -16.94 -7.18
N HIS A 188 -15.78 -16.88 -5.96
CA HIS A 188 -16.31 -18.04 -5.23
C HIS A 188 -17.84 -17.97 -5.16
N GLU A 189 -18.45 -19.15 -5.06
CA GLU A 189 -19.82 -19.27 -4.57
C GLU A 189 -19.95 -18.61 -3.19
N PRO A 190 -21.15 -18.18 -2.77
CA PRO A 190 -21.35 -17.56 -1.47
C PRO A 190 -20.99 -18.50 -0.31
N LEU A 191 -20.14 -18.06 0.60
CA LEU A 191 -19.60 -18.86 1.71
C LEU A 191 -20.14 -18.41 3.07
N LEU A 192 -21.47 -18.35 3.19
CA LEU A 192 -22.17 -17.84 4.39
C LEU A 192 -21.75 -18.58 5.68
N ALA A 193 -21.67 -19.92 5.64
CA ALA A 193 -21.30 -20.72 6.81
C ALA A 193 -19.90 -20.39 7.36
N VAL A 194 -18.95 -19.99 6.50
CA VAL A 194 -17.62 -19.55 6.96
C VAL A 194 -17.71 -18.19 7.64
N ALA A 195 -18.54 -17.30 7.10
CA ALA A 195 -18.77 -15.96 7.62
C ALA A 195 -19.45 -15.97 9.00
N GLU A 196 -20.52 -16.76 9.17
CA GLU A 196 -21.25 -16.92 10.43
C GLU A 196 -20.34 -17.45 11.54
N ARG A 197 -19.53 -18.47 11.22
CA ARG A 197 -18.57 -19.06 12.16
C ARG A 197 -17.48 -18.08 12.60
N LEU A 198 -17.10 -17.14 11.73
CA LEU A 198 -16.17 -16.07 12.09
C LEU A 198 -16.87 -15.00 12.93
N ALA A 199 -18.06 -14.56 12.55
CA ALA A 199 -18.84 -13.54 13.27
C ALA A 199 -19.24 -13.97 14.69
N ALA A 200 -19.37 -15.27 14.95
CA ALA A 200 -19.68 -15.81 16.28
C ALA A 200 -18.51 -15.72 17.28
N ARG A 201 -17.29 -15.41 16.82
CA ARG A 201 -16.09 -15.30 17.67
C ARG A 201 -15.82 -13.85 18.04
N PRO A 202 -15.30 -13.56 19.25
CA PRO A 202 -15.15 -12.19 19.74
C PRO A 202 -13.90 -11.45 19.21
N GLY A 203 -13.00 -12.11 18.47
CA GLY A 203 -11.72 -11.53 18.07
C GLY A 203 -11.86 -10.48 16.96
N THR A 204 -11.06 -9.42 17.02
CA THR A 204 -11.08 -8.34 16.02
C THR A 204 -10.80 -8.87 14.60
N ALA A 205 -9.84 -9.78 14.46
CA ALA A 205 -9.56 -10.40 13.17
C ALA A 205 -10.71 -11.31 12.70
N ASP A 206 -11.39 -12.03 13.61
CA ASP A 206 -12.55 -12.86 13.25
C ASP A 206 -13.65 -12.00 12.62
N GLY A 207 -14.07 -10.91 13.30
CA GLY A 207 -15.10 -10.02 12.80
C GLY A 207 -14.74 -9.28 11.51
N LEU A 208 -13.48 -8.81 11.37
CA LEU A 208 -13.02 -8.16 10.14
C LEU A 208 -12.97 -9.12 8.94
N PHE A 209 -12.64 -10.39 9.18
CA PHE A 209 -12.70 -11.41 8.14
C PHE A 209 -14.15 -11.77 7.83
N ALA A 210 -15.03 -11.89 8.82
CA ALA A 210 -16.46 -12.10 8.61
C ALA A 210 -17.06 -11.01 7.71
N LEU A 211 -16.69 -9.73 7.92
CA LEU A 211 -17.08 -8.62 7.05
C LEU A 211 -16.56 -8.76 5.61
N ALA A 212 -15.37 -9.35 5.42
CA ALA A 212 -14.85 -9.63 4.08
C ALA A 212 -15.73 -10.63 3.32
N TYR A 213 -16.26 -11.65 4.02
CA TYR A 213 -17.25 -12.59 3.46
C TYR A 213 -18.60 -11.92 3.25
N ALA A 214 -19.06 -11.10 4.21
CA ALA A 214 -20.34 -10.39 4.13
C ALA A 214 -20.48 -9.50 2.89
N ALA A 215 -19.36 -9.05 2.31
CA ALA A 215 -19.33 -8.33 1.03
C ALA A 215 -19.95 -9.12 -0.15
N GLN A 216 -20.02 -10.47 -0.07
CA GLN A 216 -20.73 -11.29 -1.06
C GLN A 216 -22.25 -11.03 -1.06
N GLY A 217 -22.82 -10.66 0.09
CA GLY A 217 -24.26 -10.35 0.24
C GLY A 217 -24.73 -9.24 -0.69
N LYS A 218 -23.90 -8.22 -0.93
CA LYS A 218 -24.20 -7.14 -1.87
C LYS A 218 -24.48 -7.64 -3.29
N ARG A 219 -23.67 -8.58 -3.80
CA ARG A 219 -23.86 -9.17 -5.15
C ARG A 219 -25.12 -10.01 -5.23
N LEU A 220 -25.56 -10.57 -4.10
CA LEU A 220 -26.75 -11.39 -3.99
C LEU A 220 -28.04 -10.57 -3.73
N GLY A 221 -27.95 -9.24 -3.67
CA GLY A 221 -29.09 -8.39 -3.32
C GLY A 221 -29.52 -8.51 -1.86
N TRP A 222 -28.56 -8.70 -0.94
CA TRP A 222 -28.77 -8.76 0.50
C TRP A 222 -29.88 -9.73 0.97
N PRO A 223 -29.73 -11.06 0.74
CA PRO A 223 -30.63 -12.04 1.33
C PRO A 223 -30.65 -11.94 2.86
N ALA A 224 -31.75 -12.37 3.50
CA ALA A 224 -31.99 -12.19 4.94
C ALA A 224 -30.80 -12.63 5.81
N ALA A 225 -30.27 -13.83 5.58
CA ALA A 225 -29.15 -14.36 6.35
C ALA A 225 -27.85 -13.50 6.24
N TRP A 226 -27.62 -12.84 5.10
CA TRP A 226 -26.49 -11.92 4.95
C TRP A 226 -26.71 -10.58 5.67
N ARG A 227 -27.97 -10.12 5.77
CA ARG A 227 -28.32 -8.92 6.55
C ARG A 227 -28.18 -9.20 8.04
N GLU A 228 -28.71 -10.32 8.51
CA GLU A 228 -28.59 -10.79 9.89
C GLU A 228 -27.12 -10.92 10.31
N LEU A 229 -26.25 -11.45 9.43
CA LEU A 229 -24.81 -11.51 9.68
C LEU A 229 -24.19 -10.11 9.89
N VAL A 230 -24.55 -9.12 9.06
CA VAL A 230 -24.03 -7.75 9.20
C VAL A 230 -24.59 -7.07 10.46
N GLU A 231 -25.84 -7.33 10.79
CA GLU A 231 -26.48 -6.85 12.03
C GLU A 231 -25.76 -7.42 13.26
N GLN A 232 -25.46 -8.72 13.29
CA GLN A 232 -24.63 -9.34 14.32
C GLN A 232 -23.25 -8.67 14.43
N LEU A 233 -22.61 -8.36 13.29
CA LEU A 233 -21.29 -7.71 13.28
C LEU A 233 -21.33 -6.26 13.76
N ARG A 234 -22.47 -5.56 13.69
CA ARG A 234 -22.67 -4.22 14.29
C ARG A 234 -22.76 -4.27 15.82
N GLU A 235 -23.08 -5.43 16.38
CA GLU A 235 -23.12 -5.69 17.83
C GLU A 235 -21.85 -6.37 18.35
N HIS A 236 -20.83 -6.54 17.50
CA HIS A 236 -19.60 -7.24 17.83
C HIS A 236 -18.81 -6.57 18.98
N PRO A 237 -18.15 -7.32 19.88
CA PRO A 237 -17.43 -6.74 21.02
C PRO A 237 -16.27 -5.80 20.64
N ALA A 238 -15.60 -6.05 19.52
CA ALA A 238 -14.53 -5.20 19.00
C ALA A 238 -15.07 -3.93 18.30
N GLU A 239 -14.59 -2.76 18.70
CA GLU A 239 -15.00 -1.44 18.16
C GLU A 239 -14.71 -1.32 16.67
N GLU A 240 -13.54 -1.76 16.21
CA GLU A 240 -13.14 -1.67 14.81
C GLU A 240 -14.04 -2.50 13.89
N VAL A 241 -14.63 -3.59 14.42
CA VAL A 241 -15.57 -4.42 13.67
C VAL A 241 -16.91 -3.70 13.55
N ARG A 242 -17.42 -3.11 14.63
CA ARG A 242 -18.69 -2.37 14.64
C ARG A 242 -18.63 -1.18 13.69
N ASP A 243 -17.60 -0.35 13.79
CA ASP A 243 -17.41 0.82 12.92
C ASP A 243 -17.38 0.40 11.46
N ARG A 244 -16.64 -0.67 11.15
CA ARG A 244 -16.54 -1.17 9.78
C ARG A 244 -17.84 -1.79 9.28
N ALA A 245 -18.62 -2.42 10.14
CA ALA A 245 -19.93 -2.99 9.83
C ALA A 245 -21.00 -1.91 9.58
N LEU A 246 -20.89 -0.76 10.25
CA LEU A 246 -21.76 0.40 10.01
C LEU A 246 -21.55 1.03 8.62
N GLU A 247 -20.35 0.91 8.05
CA GLU A 247 -20.08 1.34 6.67
C GLU A 247 -20.79 0.48 5.61
N ALA A 248 -21.20 -0.75 5.95
CA ALA A 248 -21.91 -1.63 5.02
C ALA A 248 -23.37 -1.18 4.85
N ARG A 249 -23.68 -0.70 3.64
CA ARG A 249 -25.05 -0.30 3.25
C ARG A 249 -25.81 -1.51 2.72
N LEU A 250 -26.93 -1.84 3.37
CA LEU A 250 -27.79 -3.00 3.08
C LEU A 250 -28.88 -2.67 2.04
N GLU A 251 -28.57 -1.76 1.11
CA GLU A 251 -29.46 -1.33 0.01
C GLU A 251 -29.33 -2.22 -1.23
#